data_AF-M4BG71-F1
#
_entry.id   AF-M4BG71-F1
#
_cell.length_a   1.000
_cell.length_b   1.000
_cell.length_c   1.000
_cell.angle_alpha   90.00
_cell.angle_beta   90.00
_cell.angle_gamma   90.00
#
_symmetry.space_group_name_H-M   'P 1'
#
loop_
_entity.id
_entity.type
_entity.pdbx_description
1 polymer ?
#
loop_
_entity_poly.entity_id
_entity_poly.type
_entity_poly.pdbx_seq_one_letter_code
_entity_poly.pdbx_strand_id
1 'polypeptide(L)'
;MDHPLPPEYREPHNRCSSFSGSDDVLLVRTVLENLDIFSFIQSQRTRAWKIITQCLCDQGITCTTESVRYRIDRLAESYWHSIQPRETSSSVGETLCPGYRTISQAMHGPVKS
;
A
#
# COMPACT_ATOMS: atom_id res chain seq x y z
N MET A 1 15.52 10.71 -39.76
CA MET A 1 15.73 9.26 -39.70
C MET A 1 15.80 8.89 -38.22
N ASP A 2 14.68 8.41 -37.68
CA ASP A 2 14.56 8.00 -36.28
C ASP A 2 15.33 6.69 -36.09
N HIS A 3 16.43 6.73 -35.35
CA HIS A 3 17.14 5.52 -34.94
C HIS A 3 16.53 5.01 -33.63
N PRO A 4 16.03 3.76 -33.58
CA PRO A 4 15.54 3.20 -32.32
C PRO A 4 16.71 3.04 -31.35
N LEU A 5 16.55 3.54 -30.13
CA LEU A 5 17.56 3.47 -29.07
C LEU A 5 17.87 2.01 -28.69
N PRO A 6 19.13 1.69 -28.32
CA PRO A 6 19.53 0.36 -27.86
C PRO A 6 18.71 -0.13 -26.64
N PRO A 7 18.49 -1.45 -26.50
CA PRO A 7 17.66 -2.03 -25.44
C PRO A 7 18.18 -1.77 -24.02
N GLU A 8 19.44 -1.36 -23.86
CA GLU A 8 20.07 -1.03 -22.57
C GLU A 8 19.64 0.34 -22.01
N TYR A 9 18.90 1.14 -22.79
CA TYR A 9 18.28 2.40 -22.32
C TYR A 9 16.77 2.31 -22.16
N ARG A 10 16.18 1.12 -22.26
CA ARG A 10 14.84 0.94 -21.71
C ARG A 10 15.01 1.08 -20.21
N GLU A 11 14.61 2.25 -19.67
CA GLU A 11 14.29 2.35 -18.26
C GLU A 11 13.53 1.07 -17.90
N PRO A 12 13.85 0.40 -16.78
CA PRO A 12 13.01 -0.69 -16.33
C PRO A 12 11.63 -0.06 -16.29
N HIS A 13 10.75 -0.46 -17.22
CA HIS A 13 9.35 -0.19 -17.10
C HIS A 13 9.05 -0.85 -15.77
N ASN A 14 9.08 -0.02 -14.73
CA ASN A 14 8.53 -0.29 -13.44
C ASN A 14 7.16 -0.79 -13.83
N ARG A 15 7.00 -2.13 -13.83
CA ARG A 15 5.72 -2.79 -14.03
C ARG A 15 4.95 -2.43 -12.77
N CYS A 16 4.59 -1.16 -12.69
CA CYS A 16 3.77 -0.58 -11.69
C CYS A 16 2.48 -1.31 -11.96
N SER A 17 2.20 -2.32 -11.14
CA SER A 17 0.92 -2.97 -11.04
C SER A 17 -0.11 -1.86 -11.07
N SER A 18 -0.74 -1.66 -12.21
CA SER A 18 -1.71 -0.58 -12.39
C SER A 18 -2.97 -1.07 -11.70
N PHE A 19 -3.03 -0.90 -10.38
CA PHE A 19 -4.23 -1.14 -9.61
C PHE A 19 -5.34 -0.25 -10.17
N SER A 20 -6.35 -0.87 -10.75
CA SER A 20 -7.60 -0.23 -11.10
C SER A 20 -8.46 -0.02 -9.85
N GLY A 21 -9.53 0.77 -9.95
CA GLY A 21 -10.45 0.96 -8.83
C GLY A 21 -11.13 -0.36 -8.37
N SER A 22 -11.37 -1.30 -9.29
CA SER A 22 -11.85 -2.64 -8.92
C SER A 22 -10.79 -3.45 -8.17
N ASP A 23 -9.52 -3.32 -8.55
CA ASP A 23 -8.42 -3.99 -7.87
C ASP A 23 -8.22 -3.43 -6.46
N ASP A 24 -8.44 -2.14 -6.26
CA ASP A 24 -8.38 -1.49 -4.95
C ASP A 24 -9.43 -2.05 -3.98
N VAL A 25 -10.66 -2.26 -4.46
CA VAL A 25 -11.72 -2.87 -3.64
C VAL A 25 -11.32 -4.28 -3.23
N LEU A 26 -10.76 -5.05 -4.16
CA LEU A 26 -10.33 -6.40 -3.87
C LEU A 26 -9.15 -6.42 -2.89
N LEU A 27 -8.15 -5.57 -3.11
CA LEU A 27 -7.01 -5.36 -2.22
C LEU A 27 -7.47 -5.07 -0.79
N VAL A 28 -8.34 -4.09 -0.61
CA VAL A 28 -8.83 -3.71 0.73
C VAL A 28 -9.56 -4.87 1.39
N ARG A 29 -10.42 -5.60 0.66
CA ARG A 29 -11.11 -6.78 1.21
C ARG A 29 -10.13 -7.86 1.65
N THR A 30 -9.18 -8.24 0.80
CA THR A 30 -8.20 -9.29 1.11
C THR A 30 -7.30 -8.90 2.30
N VAL A 31 -6.95 -7.62 2.43
CA VAL A 31 -6.21 -7.07 3.58
C VAL A 31 -7.03 -7.19 4.86
N LEU A 32 -8.31 -6.83 4.83
CA LEU A 32 -9.20 -6.91 6.00
C LEU A 32 -9.49 -8.35 6.44
N GLU A 33 -9.44 -9.32 5.53
CA GLU A 33 -9.57 -10.75 5.83
C GLU A 33 -8.30 -11.34 6.49
N ASN A 34 -7.15 -10.67 6.35
CA ASN A 34 -5.85 -11.16 6.83
C ASN A 34 -5.27 -10.23 7.92
N LEU A 35 -5.94 -10.17 9.07
CA LEU A 35 -5.58 -9.28 10.18
C LEU A 35 -4.20 -9.55 10.81
N ASP A 36 -3.57 -10.69 10.50
CA ASP A 36 -2.20 -11.02 10.92
C ASP A 36 -1.15 -10.00 10.44
N ILE A 37 -1.47 -9.13 9.47
CA ILE A 37 -0.64 -7.98 9.10
C ILE A 37 -0.44 -6.99 10.26
N PHE A 38 -1.35 -6.98 11.24
CA PHE A 38 -1.26 -6.15 12.44
C PHE A 38 -0.62 -6.89 13.63
N SER A 39 -0.17 -8.13 13.44
CA SER A 39 0.48 -8.89 14.51
C SER A 39 1.77 -8.21 14.99
N PHE A 40 2.04 -8.29 16.29
CA PHE A 40 3.32 -7.87 16.87
C PHE A 40 4.49 -8.77 16.41
N ILE A 41 4.21 -9.97 15.90
CA ILE A 41 5.22 -10.92 15.46
C ILE A 41 5.58 -10.67 13.99
N GLN A 42 6.83 -10.29 13.72
CA GLN A 42 7.30 -9.95 12.37
C GLN A 42 7.14 -11.10 11.36
N SER A 43 7.37 -12.35 11.76
CA SER A 43 7.21 -13.51 10.88
C SER A 43 5.75 -13.73 10.48
N GLN A 44 4.79 -13.47 11.38
CA GLN A 44 3.35 -13.55 11.10
C GLN A 44 2.94 -12.47 10.10
N ARG A 45 3.34 -11.21 10.32
CA ARG A 45 3.10 -10.12 9.35
C ARG A 45 3.68 -10.45 7.97
N THR A 46 4.91 -10.94 7.94
CA THR A 46 5.59 -11.30 6.69
C THR A 46 4.84 -12.41 5.95
N ARG A 47 4.37 -13.43 6.68
CA ARG A 47 3.54 -14.50 6.12
C ARG A 47 2.21 -13.97 5.60
N ALA A 48 1.53 -13.11 6.38
CA ALA A 48 0.25 -12.51 5.99
C ALA A 48 0.38 -11.72 4.68
N TRP A 49 1.42 -10.89 4.55
CA TRP A 49 1.68 -10.15 3.31
C TRP A 49 1.91 -11.05 2.09
N LYS A 50 2.58 -12.19 2.27
CA LYS A 50 2.75 -13.18 1.19
C LYS A 50 1.41 -13.82 0.80
N ILE A 51 0.59 -14.19 1.79
CA ILE A 51 -0.74 -14.75 1.56
C ILE A 51 -1.61 -13.76 0.78
N ILE A 52 -1.68 -12.49 1.23
CA ILE A 52 -2.44 -11.43 0.55
C ILE A 52 -1.97 -11.28 -0.89
N THR A 53 -0.65 -11.19 -1.12
CA THR A 53 -0.08 -11.06 -2.47
C THR A 53 -0.50 -12.24 -3.35
N GLN A 54 -0.38 -13.46 -2.83
CA GLN A 54 -0.78 -14.67 -3.56
C GLN A 54 -2.27 -14.67 -3.91
N CYS A 55 -3.14 -14.34 -2.95
CA CYS A 55 -4.58 -14.26 -3.18
C CYS A 55 -4.97 -13.23 -4.25
N LEU A 56 -4.24 -12.12 -4.36
CA LEU A 56 -4.46 -11.12 -5.40
C LEU A 56 -3.98 -11.63 -6.77
N CYS A 57 -2.81 -12.26 -6.82
CA CYS A 57 -2.31 -12.92 -8.03
C CYS A 57 -3.25 -14.02 -8.55
N ASP A 58 -3.80 -14.83 -7.66
CA ASP A 58 -4.75 -15.90 -8.00
C ASP A 58 -6.07 -15.33 -8.56
N GLN A 59 -6.39 -14.09 -8.22
CA GLN A 59 -7.54 -13.35 -8.74
C GLN A 59 -7.21 -12.53 -10.00
N GLY A 60 -6.02 -12.71 -10.57
CA GLY A 60 -5.60 -12.10 -11.83
C GLY A 60 -4.87 -10.75 -11.69
N ILE A 61 -4.62 -10.27 -10.46
CA ILE A 61 -3.90 -9.02 -10.23
C ILE A 61 -2.39 -9.29 -10.26
N THR A 62 -1.70 -8.74 -11.25
CA THR A 62 -0.23 -8.83 -11.32
C THR A 62 0.41 -7.86 -10.33
N CYS A 63 0.84 -8.37 -9.17
CA CYS A 63 1.42 -7.56 -8.10
C CYS A 63 2.61 -8.21 -7.39
N THR A 64 3.46 -7.37 -6.79
CA THR A 64 4.47 -7.78 -5.80
C THR A 64 4.02 -7.37 -4.40
N THR A 65 4.62 -7.97 -3.37
CA THR A 65 4.32 -7.61 -1.98
C THR A 65 4.62 -6.13 -1.70
N GLU A 66 5.67 -5.58 -2.29
CA GLU A 66 6.01 -4.15 -2.20
C GLU A 66 4.93 -3.28 -2.84
N SER A 67 4.43 -3.65 -4.04
CA SER A 67 3.39 -2.89 -4.73
C SER A 67 2.06 -2.91 -3.97
N VAL A 68 1.70 -4.05 -3.37
CA VAL A 68 0.50 -4.22 -2.52
C VAL A 68 0.57 -3.32 -1.30
N ARG A 69 1.71 -3.37 -0.58
CA ARG A 69 1.98 -2.51 0.57
C ARG A 69 1.90 -1.03 0.19
N TYR A 70 2.60 -0.63 -0.85
CA TYR A 70 2.58 0.76 -1.30
C TYR A 70 1.15 1.22 -1.64
N ARG A 71 0.37 0.38 -2.34
CA ARG A 71 -0.98 0.74 -2.75
C ARG A 71 -1.92 0.91 -1.55
N ILE A 72 -1.88 -0.01 -0.57
CA ILE A 72 -2.75 0.10 0.61
C ILE A 72 -2.42 1.32 1.45
N ASP A 73 -1.14 1.69 1.55
CA ASP A 73 -0.70 2.90 2.26
C ASP A 73 -1.27 4.16 1.60
N ARG A 74 -1.19 4.24 0.27
CA ARG A 74 -1.79 5.35 -0.51
C ARG A 74 -3.31 5.41 -0.39
N LEU A 75 -4.00 4.27 -0.35
CA LEU A 75 -5.44 4.22 -0.13
C LEU A 75 -5.82 4.69 1.28
N ALA A 76 -5.05 4.28 2.30
CA ALA A 76 -5.26 4.71 3.67
C ALA A 76 -5.01 6.21 3.84
N GLU A 77 -3.96 6.75 3.22
CA GLU A 77 -3.66 8.19 3.18
C GLU A 77 -4.76 8.97 2.46
N SER A 78 -5.21 8.49 1.30
CA SER A 78 -6.32 9.13 0.56
C SER A 78 -7.63 9.12 1.36
N TYR A 79 -7.92 8.03 2.07
CA TYR A 79 -9.08 7.94 2.95
C TYR A 79 -8.95 8.90 4.14
N TRP A 80 -7.76 8.98 4.75
CA TRP A 80 -7.48 9.91 5.83
C TRP A 80 -7.76 11.36 5.43
N HIS A 81 -7.32 11.78 4.24
CA HIS A 81 -7.58 13.14 3.76
C HIS A 81 -9.05 13.38 3.37
N SER A 82 -9.81 12.36 2.98
CA SER A 82 -11.23 12.53 2.64
C SER A 82 -12.14 12.62 3.85
N ILE A 83 -11.75 12.00 4.98
CA ILE A 83 -12.51 12.04 6.24
C ILE A 83 -12.14 13.21 7.15
N GLN A 84 -11.05 13.92 6.88
CA GLN A 84 -10.79 15.17 7.59
C GLN A 84 -11.84 16.20 7.17
N PRO A 85 -12.59 16.80 8.11
CA PRO A 85 -13.48 17.91 7.78
C PRO A 85 -12.61 19.01 7.15
N ARG A 86 -13.12 19.56 6.05
CA ARG A 86 -12.48 20.66 5.30
C ARG A 86 -12.61 21.94 6.13
N GLU A 87 -12.01 21.96 7.32
CA GLU A 87 -11.97 23.11 8.21
C GLU A 87 -11.03 24.13 7.57
N THR A 88 -11.65 25.19 7.07
CA THR A 88 -10.99 26.43 6.68
C THR A 88 -10.08 26.91 7.80
N SER A 89 -8.80 27.07 7.48
CA SER A 89 -7.81 27.95 8.15
C SER A 89 -7.52 27.72 9.65
N SER A 90 -6.21 27.56 9.90
CA SER A 90 -5.48 27.92 11.13
C SER A 90 -5.05 26.78 12.06
N SER A 91 -3.75 26.46 11.93
CA SER A 91 -2.77 26.33 13.02
C SER A 91 -2.85 25.19 14.05
N VAL A 92 -1.74 24.44 14.06
CA VAL A 92 -1.13 23.62 15.13
C VAL A 92 -1.74 22.25 15.45
N GLY A 93 -0.93 21.22 15.23
CA GLY A 93 -0.95 19.97 16.00
C GLY A 93 -1.37 18.75 15.20
N GLU A 94 -0.45 18.24 14.37
CA GLU A 94 -0.57 16.95 13.66
C GLU A 94 -0.84 15.80 14.65
N THR A 95 -2.10 15.56 14.95
CA THR A 95 -2.55 14.35 15.62
C THR A 95 -3.08 13.41 14.55
N LEU A 96 -2.17 12.69 13.90
CA LEU A 96 -2.51 11.55 13.03
C LEU A 96 -3.43 10.60 13.81
N CYS A 97 -4.60 10.27 13.24
CA CYS A 97 -5.53 9.37 13.91
C CYS A 97 -4.90 8.02 14.25
N PRO A 98 -5.37 7.35 15.32
CA PRO A 98 -4.87 6.05 15.76
C PRO A 98 -4.78 5.02 14.62
N GLY A 99 -5.76 5.00 13.71
CA GLY A 99 -5.79 4.07 12.58
C GLY A 99 -4.63 4.25 11.58
N TYR A 100 -4.24 5.49 11.27
CA TYR A 100 -3.09 5.75 10.40
C TYR A 100 -1.78 5.33 11.08
N ARG A 101 -1.64 5.60 12.38
CA ARG A 101 -0.46 5.19 13.16
C ARG A 101 -0.32 3.67 13.17
N THR A 102 -1.41 2.91 13.31
CA THR A 102 -1.40 1.45 13.28
C THR A 102 -1.00 0.90 11.91
N ILE A 103 -1.54 1.46 10.82
CA ILE A 103 -1.17 1.06 9.45
C ILE A 103 0.30 1.40 9.19
N SER A 104 0.75 2.61 9.52
CA SER A 104 2.13 3.03 9.33
C SER A 104 3.13 2.19 10.15
N GLN A 105 2.79 1.80 11.40
CA GLN A 105 3.59 0.88 12.22
C GLN A 105 3.61 -0.56 11.67
N ALA A 106 2.52 -1.02 11.06
CA ALA A 106 2.47 -2.31 10.37
C ALA A 106 3.33 -2.31 9.10
N MET A 107 3.46 -1.14 8.45
CA MET A 107 4.16 -0.94 7.19
C MET A 107 5.67 -0.73 7.34
N HIS A 108 6.11 0.07 8.33
CA HIS A 108 7.52 0.49 8.47
C HIS A 108 8.26 -0.17 9.64
N GLY A 109 7.58 -0.96 10.47
CA GLY A 109 8.12 -1.40 11.75
C GLY A 109 8.24 -0.24 12.75
N PRO A 110 8.66 -0.50 14.00
CA PRO A 110 8.79 0.56 14.99
C PRO A 110 9.86 1.56 14.52
N VAL A 111 9.45 2.82 14.34
CA VAL A 111 10.39 3.94 14.25
C VAL A 111 11.11 3.99 15.59
N LYS A 112 12.41 3.65 15.59
CA LYS A 112 13.25 3.79 16.79
C LYS A 112 13.30 5.28 17.14
N SER A 113 12.77 5.60 18.31
CA SER A 113 12.94 6.91 18.96
C SER A 113 14.37 7.11 19.42
#